data_AF-A0A2R6S747-F1
#
_entry.id   AF-A0A2R6S747-F1
#
_cell.length_a   1.000
_cell.length_b   1.000
_cell.length_c   1.000
_cell.angle_alpha   90.00
_cell.angle_beta   90.00
_cell.angle_gamma   90.00
#
_symmetry.space_group_name_H-M   'P 1'
#
loop_
_entity.id
_entity.type
_entity.pdbx_description
1 polymer ?
#
loop_
_entity_poly.entity_id
_entity_poly.type
_entity_poly.pdbx_seq_one_letter_code
_entity_poly.pdbx_strand_id
1 'polypeptide(L)'
;MTDTLYSACAEVLSLAQARKDDLAALLDPETGFAPKLRQICQEQLTLAEEDTGSISFEELEALRMESDTWGLLQAVMPYVQ
;
A
#
# COMPACT_ATOMS: atom_id res chain seq x y z
N MET A 1 10.56 -1.61 12.35
CA MET A 1 9.66 -0.89 11.43
C MET A 1 9.43 -1.66 10.14
N THR A 2 10.45 -2.26 9.52
CA THR A 2 10.27 -3.12 8.35
C THR A 2 9.38 -4.34 8.62
N ASP A 3 9.53 -5.00 9.77
CA ASP A 3 8.67 -6.14 10.15
C ASP A 3 7.19 -5.74 10.28
N THR A 4 6.89 -4.53 10.74
CA THR A 4 5.51 -4.03 10.85
C THR A 4 4.90 -3.72 9.49
N LEU A 5 5.70 -3.18 8.55
CA LEU A 5 5.29 -2.96 7.17
C LEU A 5 4.98 -4.29 6.46
N TYR A 6 5.90 -5.26 6.51
CA TYR A 6 5.69 -6.54 5.82
C TYR A 6 4.54 -7.35 6.39
N SER A 7 4.33 -7.31 7.72
CA SER A 7 3.15 -7.92 8.35
C SER A 7 1.84 -7.29 7.83
N ALA A 8 1.76 -5.95 7.80
CA ALA A 8 0.58 -5.25 7.30
C ALA A 8 0.31 -5.57 5.81
N CYS A 9 1.35 -5.61 4.98
CA CYS A 9 1.21 -6.00 3.58
C CYS A 9 0.75 -7.46 3.43
N ALA A 10 1.25 -8.38 4.26
CA ALA A 10 0.84 -9.78 4.26
C ALA A 10 -0.64 -9.96 4.66
N GLU A 11 -1.14 -9.13 5.58
CA GLU A 11 -2.57 -9.12 5.92
C GLU A 11 -3.44 -8.70 4.74
N VAL A 12 -3.06 -7.66 4.00
CA VAL A 12 -3.77 -7.26 2.76
C VAL A 12 -3.72 -8.37 1.72
N LEU A 13 -2.57 -9.01 1.52
CA LEU A 13 -2.42 -10.15 0.62
C LEU A 13 -3.31 -11.34 1.03
N SER A 14 -3.45 -11.62 2.32
CA SER A 14 -4.31 -12.69 2.84
C SER A 14 -5.78 -12.40 2.55
N LEU A 15 -6.21 -11.15 2.73
CA LEU A 15 -7.57 -10.71 2.40
C LEU A 15 -7.84 -10.78 0.89
N ALA A 16 -6.86 -10.37 0.08
CA ALA A 16 -6.95 -10.46 -1.38
C ALA A 16 -7.02 -11.92 -1.85
N GLN A 17 -6.22 -12.80 -1.25
CA GLN A 17 -6.24 -14.23 -1.55
C GLN A 17 -7.59 -14.87 -1.26
N ALA A 18 -8.26 -14.47 -0.18
CA ALA A 18 -9.62 -14.94 0.14
C ALA A 18 -10.65 -14.51 -0.91
N ARG A 19 -10.38 -13.45 -1.68
CA ARG A 19 -11.23 -12.90 -2.74
C ARG A 19 -10.62 -13.05 -4.14
N LYS A 20 -9.67 -13.97 -4.32
CA LYS A 20 -8.87 -14.10 -5.55
C LYS A 20 -9.70 -14.24 -6.84
N ASP A 21 -10.90 -14.81 -6.74
CA ASP A 21 -11.80 -15.06 -7.88
C ASP A 21 -12.78 -13.89 -8.13
N ASP A 22 -12.78 -12.88 -7.27
CA ASP A 22 -13.61 -11.66 -7.36
C ASP A 22 -12.73 -10.48 -7.81
N LEU A 23 -12.39 -10.48 -9.10
CA LEU A 23 -11.51 -9.46 -9.68
C LEU A 23 -12.07 -8.04 -9.50
N ALA A 24 -13.39 -7.86 -9.63
CA ALA A 24 -14.02 -6.55 -9.47
C ALA A 24 -13.76 -5.97 -8.07
N ALA A 25 -13.82 -6.80 -7.04
CA ALA A 25 -13.50 -6.36 -5.70
C ALA A 25 -12.01 -6.12 -5.44
N LEU A 26 -11.12 -6.88 -6.09
CA LEU A 26 -9.68 -6.67 -5.97
C LEU A 26 -9.25 -5.35 -6.62
N LEU A 27 -9.91 -4.97 -7.71
CA LEU A 27 -9.67 -3.74 -8.46
C LEU A 27 -10.54 -2.56 -7.98
N ASP A 28 -11.34 -2.72 -6.93
CA ASP A 28 -12.17 -1.63 -6.43
C ASP A 28 -11.29 -0.43 -6.01
N PRO A 29 -11.55 0.78 -6.54
CA PRO A 29 -10.67 1.93 -6.33
C PRO A 29 -10.66 2.44 -4.89
N GLU A 30 -11.64 2.06 -4.05
CA GLU A 30 -11.76 2.56 -2.67
C GLU A 30 -11.41 1.47 -1.65
N THR A 31 -11.77 0.22 -1.94
CA THR A 31 -11.73 -0.90 -1.00
C THR A 31 -10.88 -2.07 -1.49
N GLY A 32 -10.37 -2.00 -2.72
CA GLY A 32 -9.55 -3.02 -3.35
C GLY A 32 -8.12 -3.04 -2.85
N PHE A 33 -7.25 -3.66 -3.64
CA PHE A 33 -5.88 -3.95 -3.24
C PHE A 33 -5.00 -2.69 -3.18
N ALA A 34 -5.04 -1.88 -4.23
CA ALA A 34 -4.26 -0.65 -4.36
C ALA A 34 -4.49 0.37 -3.22
N PRO A 35 -5.74 0.76 -2.88
CA PRO A 35 -5.97 1.73 -1.81
C PRO A 35 -5.48 1.25 -0.44
N LYS A 36 -5.58 -0.06 -0.15
CA LYS A 36 -5.10 -0.64 1.12
C LYS A 36 -3.58 -0.59 1.25
N LEU A 37 -2.84 -0.96 0.21
CA LEU A 37 -1.37 -0.88 0.24
C LEU A 37 -0.89 0.56 0.29
N ARG A 38 -1.53 1.46 -0.46
CA ARG A 38 -1.23 2.89 -0.39
C ARG A 38 -1.37 3.44 1.03
N GLN A 39 -2.44 3.06 1.73
CA GLN A 39 -2.68 3.48 3.11
C GLN A 39 -1.55 3.02 4.03
N ILE A 40 -1.12 1.75 3.93
CA ILE A 40 0.00 1.23 4.73
C ILE A 40 1.27 2.04 4.48
N CYS A 41 1.59 2.36 3.22
CA CYS A 41 2.75 3.20 2.91
C CYS A 41 2.64 4.60 3.53
N GLN A 42 1.45 5.22 3.50
CA GLN A 42 1.21 6.54 4.09
C GLN A 42 1.35 6.54 5.62
N GLU A 43 0.85 5.50 6.27
CA GLU A 43 0.99 5.31 7.71
C GLU A 43 2.48 5.15 8.08
N GLN A 44 3.23 4.34 7.34
CA GLN A 44 4.67 4.19 7.57
C GLN A 44 5.46 5.48 7.30
N LEU A 45 5.09 6.26 6.27
CA LEU A 45 5.70 7.58 6.01
C LEU A 45 5.47 8.54 7.17
N THR A 46 4.25 8.57 7.72
CA THR A 46 3.91 9.40 8.87
C THR A 46 4.75 9.01 10.09
N LEU A 47 4.86 7.71 10.38
CA LEU A 47 5.70 7.21 11.48
C LEU A 47 7.18 7.53 11.29
N ALA A 48 7.69 7.45 10.05
CA ALA A 48 9.07 7.79 9.73
C ALA A 48 9.37 9.30 9.85
N GLU A 49 8.40 10.16 9.57
CA GLU A 49 8.52 11.61 9.77
C GLU A 49 8.51 11.98 11.26
N GLU A 50 7.80 11.22 12.10
CA GLU A 50 7.78 11.38 13.55
C GLU A 50 9.04 10.84 14.25
N ASP A 51 9.64 9.77 13.72
CA ASP A 51 10.85 9.12 14.25
C ASP A 51 12.08 9.39 13.35
N THR A 52 12.51 10.66 13.33
CA THR A 52 13.70 11.11 12.57
C THR A 52 14.98 10.44 13.08
N GLY A 53 15.31 9.27 12.52
CA GLY A 53 16.56 8.57 12.79
C GLY A 53 16.53 7.05 12.53
N SER A 54 15.36 6.44 12.36
CA SER A 54 15.24 4.98 12.21
C SER A 54 15.23 4.47 10.76
N ILE A 55 14.97 5.35 9.78
CA ILE A 55 14.92 5.02 8.35
C ILE A 55 15.97 5.84 7.58
N SER A 56 16.62 5.21 6.60
CA SER A 56 17.50 5.95 5.68
C SER A 56 16.70 6.82 4.71
N PHE A 57 17.36 7.81 4.11
CA PHE A 57 16.72 8.65 3.09
C PHE A 57 16.28 7.81 1.89
N GLU A 58 17.09 6.85 1.47
CA GLU A 58 16.79 5.96 0.35
C GLU A 58 15.56 5.09 0.61
N GLU A 59 15.41 4.55 1.83
CA GLU A 59 14.22 3.78 2.23
C GLU A 59 12.97 4.66 2.30
N LEU A 60 13.11 5.91 2.78
CA LEU A 60 12.01 6.88 2.81
C LEU A 60 11.52 7.22 1.39
N GLU A 61 12.44 7.50 0.47
CA GLU A 61 12.11 7.79 -0.93
C GLU A 61 11.51 6.56 -1.64
N ALA A 62 12.02 5.36 -1.36
CA ALA A 62 11.44 4.12 -1.86
C ALA A 62 9.99 3.95 -1.39
N LEU A 63 9.71 4.25 -0.11
CA LEU A 63 8.38 4.17 0.45
C LEU A 63 7.41 5.23 -0.13
N ARG A 64 7.91 6.45 -0.41
CA ARG A 64 7.13 7.48 -1.13
C ARG A 64 6.78 7.01 -2.54
N MET A 65 7.77 6.52 -3.28
CA MET A 65 7.58 6.01 -4.64
C MET A 65 6.58 4.84 -4.67
N GLU A 66 6.62 3.95 -3.67
CA GLU A 66 5.66 2.86 -3.54
C GLU A 66 4.23 3.39 -3.28
N SER A 67 4.07 4.35 -2.37
CA SER A 67 2.77 4.99 -2.11
C SER A 67 2.19 5.64 -3.37
N ASP A 68 3.02 6.36 -4.13
CA ASP A 68 2.61 7.01 -5.38
C ASP A 68 2.26 5.98 -6.47
N THR A 69 3.00 4.86 -6.54
CA THR A 69 2.71 3.77 -7.47
C THR A 69 1.35 3.14 -7.19
N TRP A 70 1.04 2.87 -5.92
CA TRP A 70 -0.29 2.37 -5.53
C TRP A 70 -1.38 3.41 -5.77
N GLY A 71 -1.10 4.70 -5.55
CA GLY A 71 -2.01 5.81 -5.86
C GLY A 71 -2.31 5.94 -7.35
N LEU A 72 -1.30 5.76 -8.22
CA LEU A 72 -1.50 5.72 -9.66
C LEU A 72 -2.38 4.53 -10.05
N LEU A 73 -2.10 3.34 -9.51
CA LEU A 73 -2.92 2.16 -9.78
C LEU A 73 -4.37 2.40 -9.36
N GLN A 74 -4.59 2.91 -8.15
CA GLN A 74 -5.91 3.30 -7.63
C GLN A 74 -6.64 4.26 -8.58
N ALA A 75 -5.94 5.29 -9.08
CA ALA A 75 -6.52 6.29 -9.98
C ALA A 75 -6.89 5.72 -11.35
N VAL A 76 -6.18 4.70 -11.84
CA VAL A 76 -6.48 4.10 -13.15
C VAL A 76 -7.50 2.97 -13.09
N MET A 77 -7.73 2.34 -11.92
CA MET A 77 -8.68 1.23 -11.77
C MET A 77 -10.10 1.52 -12.31
N PRO A 78 -10.70 2.71 -12.11
CA PRO A 78 -12.03 3.01 -12.66
C PRO A 78 -12.11 2.94 -14.19
N TYR A 79 -10.96 2.99 -14.89
CA TYR A 79 -10.87 2.99 -16.35
C TYR A 79 -10.48 1.62 -16.94
N VAL A 80 -10.23 0.61 -16.10
CA VAL A 80 -9.78 -0.73 -16.50
C VAL A 80 -10.95 -1.74 -16.55
N GLN A 81 -12.19 -1.28 -16.35
CA GLN A 81 -13.41 -2.11 -16.34
C GLN A 81 -13.95 -2.46 -17.73
#